data_AF-A0A3S4FRD2-F1
#
_entry.id   AF-A0A3S4FRD2-F1
#
_cell.length_a   1.000
_cell.length_b   1.000
_cell.length_c   1.000
_cell.angle_alpha   90.00
_cell.angle_beta   90.00
_cell.angle_gamma   90.00
#
_symmetry.space_group_name_H-M   'P 1'
#
loop_
_entity.id
_entity.type
_entity.pdbx_description
1 polymer ?
#
loop_
_entity_poly.entity_id
_entity_poly.type
_entity_poly.pdbx_seq_one_letter_code
_entity_poly.pdbx_strand_id
1 'polypeptide(L)' 'MGENWRRTGAILAATQLDDGQLLVQAVMNNDLEAESVFRVRDDANTLHIVPLPYSLEE' A
#
# COMPACT_ATOMS: atom_id res chain seq x y z
N MET A 1 -12.83 18.61 -10.41
CA MET A 1 -11.55 18.40 -9.72
C MET A 1 -11.20 16.93 -9.86
N GLY A 2 -10.36 16.63 -10.86
CA GLY A 2 -10.04 15.27 -11.27
C GLY A 2 -9.27 14.54 -10.19
N GLU A 3 -9.50 13.24 -10.11
CA GLU A 3 -8.94 12.33 -9.13
C GLU A 3 -7.40 12.42 -9.17
N ASN A 4 -6.77 13.09 -8.20
CA ASN A 4 -5.30 13.26 -8.09
C ASN A 4 -4.56 11.94 -7.78
N TRP A 5 -5.10 10.82 -8.23
CA TRP A 5 -4.60 9.48 -7.99
C TRP A 5 -3.84 9.01 -9.22
N ARG A 6 -2.56 8.67 -9.01
CA ARG A 6 -1.74 7.97 -10.01
C ARG A 6 -1.79 6.47 -9.74
N ARG A 7 -1.93 5.65 -10.79
CA ARG A 7 -1.78 4.19 -10.66
C ARG A 7 -0.30 3.87 -10.39
N THR A 8 -0.04 3.01 -9.41
CA THR A 8 1.32 2.57 -9.05
C THR A 8 1.30 1.13 -8.53
N GLY A 9 2.43 0.43 -8.71
CA GLY A 9 2.68 -0.90 -8.17
C GLY A 9 1.79 -2.04 -8.67
N ALA A 10 1.99 -3.20 -8.08
CA ALA A 10 1.21 -4.42 -8.32
C ALA A 10 0.99 -5.18 -7.02
N ILE A 11 -0.25 -5.60 -6.76
CA ILE A 11 -0.58 -6.42 -5.58
C ILE A 11 -0.18 -7.87 -5.85
N LEU A 12 0.54 -8.47 -4.90
CA LEU A 12 0.92 -9.88 -4.93
C LEU A 12 -0.06 -10.75 -4.12
N ALA A 13 -0.47 -10.26 -2.95
CA ALA A 13 -1.38 -10.95 -2.05
C ALA A 13 -2.09 -9.95 -1.12
N ALA A 14 -3.24 -10.35 -0.60
CA ALA A 14 -3.95 -9.58 0.42
C ALA A 14 -4.65 -10.55 1.40
N THR A 15 -4.73 -10.16 2.66
CA THR A 15 -5.45 -10.92 3.70
C THR A 15 -6.14 -9.96 4.65
N GLN A 16 -7.37 -10.30 5.06
CA GLN A 16 -8.07 -9.60 6.12
C GLN A 16 -7.88 -10.38 7.43
N LEU A 17 -7.43 -9.68 8.46
CA LEU A 17 -7.27 -10.23 9.80
C LEU A 17 -8.61 -10.19 10.56
N ASP A 18 -8.71 -10.98 11.63
CA ASP A 18 -9.93 -11.08 12.44
C ASP A 18 -10.33 -9.75 13.14
N ASP A 19 -9.38 -8.83 13.31
CA ASP A 19 -9.62 -7.48 13.82
C ASP A 19 -10.18 -6.50 12.77
N GLY A 20 -10.36 -6.97 11.52
CA GLY A 20 -10.87 -6.20 10.40
C GLY A 20 -9.79 -5.50 9.57
N GLN A 21 -8.52 -5.54 9.98
CA GLN A 21 -7.43 -4.91 9.25
C GLN A 21 -7.12 -5.65 7.94
N LEU A 22 -6.98 -4.90 6.84
CA LEU A 22 -6.54 -5.44 5.55
C LEU A 22 -5.02 -5.26 5.42
N LEU A 23 -4.30 -6.37 5.30
CA LEU A 23 -2.89 -6.38 4.93
C LEU A 23 -2.74 -6.67 3.45
N VAL A 24 -1.90 -5.89 2.78
CA VAL A 24 -1.65 -6.00 1.34
C VAL A 24 -0.15 -6.09 1.10
N GLN A 25 0.28 -7.15 0.41
CA GLN A 25 1.63 -7.28 -0.08
C GLN A 25 1.68 -6.78 -1.53
N ALA A 26 2.53 -5.81 -1.80
CA ALA A 26 2.66 -5.19 -3.12
C ALA A 26 4.12 -5.01 -3.52
N VAL A 27 4.38 -5.03 -4.82
CA VAL A 27 5.63 -4.55 -5.42
C VAL A 27 5.41 -3.10 -5.81
N MET A 28 6.29 -2.22 -5.34
CA MET A 28 6.22 -0.78 -5.54
C MET A 28 7.59 -0.24 -5.94
N ASN A 29 7.65 1.02 -6.40
CA ASN A 29 8.93 1.72 -6.55
C ASN A 29 9.63 1.85 -5.19
N ASN A 30 10.96 1.82 -5.16
CA ASN A 30 11.73 1.95 -3.92
C ASN A 30 11.72 3.39 -3.36
N ASP A 31 11.48 4.38 -4.22
CA ASP A 31 11.41 5.81 -3.86
C ASP A 31 9.96 6.19 -3.49
N LEU A 32 9.46 5.65 -2.37
CA LEU A 32 8.17 6.01 -1.80
C LEU A 32 8.36 6.79 -0.50
N GLU A 33 7.64 7.89 -0.35
CA GLU A 33 7.56 8.60 0.94
C GLU A 33 6.75 7.74 1.93
N ALA A 34 7.25 7.55 3.15
CA ALA A 34 6.60 6.71 4.16
C ALA A 34 5.17 7.17 4.51
N GLU A 35 4.89 8.47 4.33
CA GLU A 35 3.58 9.09 4.56
C GLU A 35 2.66 9.04 3.33
N SER A 36 3.07 8.36 2.27
CA SER A 36 2.25 8.17 1.06
C SER A 36 0.95 7.45 1.41
N VAL A 37 -0.16 8.00 0.91
CA VAL A 37 -1.49 7.38 1.03
C VAL A 37 -1.82 6.62 -0.24
N PHE A 38 -2.23 5.37 -0.09
CA PHE A 38 -2.66 4.51 -1.19
C PHE A 38 -4.13 4.17 -1.08
N ARG A 39 -4.74 3.71 -2.16
CA ARG A 39 -6.07 3.11 -2.15
C ARG A 39 -6.16 2.03 -3.22
N VAL A 40 -7.03 1.05 -2.97
CA VAL A 40 -7.50 0.18 -4.06
C VAL A 40 -8.43 1.01 -4.94
N ARG A 41 -8.39 0.77 -6.25
CA ARG A 41 -9.28 1.49 -7.17
C ARG A 41 -10.73 1.19 -6.81
N ASP A 42 -11.57 2.22 -6.85
CA ASP A 42 -13.00 2.16 -6.49
C ASP A 42 -13.28 1.84 -5.01
N ASP A 43 -12.26 1.83 -4.15
CA ASP A 43 -12.43 1.67 -2.71
C ASP A 43 -12.35 3.02 -1.97
N ALA A 44 -13.13 3.15 -0.90
CA ALA A 44 -13.17 4.35 -0.07
C ALA A 44 -12.12 4.34 1.05
N ASN A 45 -11.51 3.18 1.35
CA ASN A 45 -10.50 3.04 2.37
C ASN A 45 -9.11 3.41 1.83
N THR A 46 -8.24 3.80 2.76
CA THR A 46 -6.85 4.11 2.48
C THR A 46 -5.94 3.02 3.04
N LEU A 47 -4.82 2.81 2.36
CA LEU A 47 -3.72 1.96 2.78
C LEU A 47 -2.52 2.85 3.09
N HIS A 48 -1.76 2.45 4.10
CA HIS A 48 -0.54 3.12 4.54
C HIS A 48 0.63 2.13 4.51
N ILE A 49 1.85 2.65 4.35
CA ILE A 49 3.06 1.83 4.39
C ILE A 49 3.30 1.38 5.83
N VAL A 50 3.49 0.08 6.02
CA VAL A 50 3.97 -0.51 7.27
C VAL A 50 5.46 -0.79 7.10
N PRO A 51 6.33 -0.42 8.06
CA PRO A 51 7.75 -0.68 7.95
C PRO A 51 8.01 -2.18 7.81
N LEU A 52 8.92 -2.54 6.92
CA LEU A 52 9.31 -3.94 6.72
C LEU A 52 10.01 -4.46 8.00
N PRO A 53 9.77 -5.72 8.38
CA PRO A 53 10.41 -6.30 9.57
C PRO A 53 11.90 -6.63 9.36
N TYR A 54 12.45 -6.31 8.20
CA TYR A 54 13.84 -6.50 7.80
C TYR A 54 14.33 -5.25 7.05
N SER A 55 15.64 -4.97 7.11
CA SER A 55 16.24 -3.91 6.29
C SER A 55 16.35 -4.35 4.83
N LEU A 56 16.27 -3.36 3.93
CA LEU A 56 16.58 -3.52 2.51
C LEU A 56 18.00 -3.05 2.18
N GLU A 57 18.75 -2.60 3.18
CA GLU A 57 20.18 -2.27 3.07
C GLU A 57 21.00 -3.56 2.93
N GLU A 58 21.98 -3.56 2.03
CA GLU A 58 22.94 -4.67 1.83
C GLU A 58 24.03 -4.70 2.90
#